data_AF-A0A2M7VYT4-F1
#
_entry.id   AF-A0A2M7VYT4-F1
#
_cell.length_a   1.000
_cell.length_b   1.000
_cell.length_c   1.000
_cell.angle_alpha   90.00
_cell.angle_beta   90.00
_cell.angle_gamma   90.00
#
_symmetry.space_group_name_H-M   'P 1'
#
loop_
_entity.id
_entity.type
_entity.pdbx_description
1 polymer ?
#
loop_
_entity_poly.entity_id
_entity_poly.type
_entity_poly.pdbx_seq_one_letter_code
_entity_poly.pdbx_strand_id
1 'polypeptide(L)'
;MKNITLILSFMFSALTLAAKEYTLNNAEKLAHGSEKVITDDRTGAIKFVKLKKDIKIATENNLSWLNTLLNISNDEKFVLYKKETDQLGYIHYRYRQTIHGLPVEDGVFYIHTKDGYIISANGEYYPNIKLLVKQAGLTGNQALTIAKSTITGNKGKWHDNITEDPTKVIVFNGNGDYKLVFKADVYSQVPLVRKYVYVDATNGKVIKEKNRIHQADVTGAAVTKYNGTKTITTDSYAGSYRLRESGRGNGINTFDLNTSTSYGSAVDFTDADNYWNTTTDQDDAAYDAHYSAEATYDFYFNNYGRNSYNNAGASINSYVHYSTGFVNAFWDGTQMTYGDGDGSNYTALTSTDVVGHEITHAVTENSAALVYSYESGALNESFSDIFGVAIDFYINPGTANYLMGDQFAISGIPFRSMSNPNLYGDPDTYNGTNWYTGSGDNGGVHTNSGVQNFWFYLLAEGGSGTNDIGNAFNVTSISVTDAASIAYRSLTTYLTANSQYSDARNYAIQSAIDLYGSCSTEEIATTNAWYAVGIGGVYSNAVIAAFNANITYSCTTPSTINFTNNSINGSSYWWDFGDGNTSTLVNPSHTYSSIGTYTVTLVTTGAAVCGSIDTLIETNYIT
;
A
#
# COMPACT_ATOMS: atom_id res chain seq x y z
N MET A 1 1.27 -39.56 -20.99
CA MET A 1 2.17 -38.39 -20.97
C MET A 1 1.29 -37.15 -21.06
N LYS A 2 0.98 -36.55 -19.89
CA LYS A 2 0.11 -35.38 -19.76
C LYS A 2 0.96 -34.14 -20.02
N ASN A 3 0.62 -33.37 -21.06
CA ASN A 3 1.28 -32.10 -21.36
C ASN A 3 0.78 -31.02 -20.39
N ILE A 4 1.71 -30.53 -19.60
CA ILE A 4 1.59 -29.39 -18.68
C ILE A 4 1.27 -28.15 -19.51
N THR A 5 0.12 -27.53 -19.25
CA THR A 5 -0.26 -26.24 -19.84
C THR A 5 0.19 -25.15 -18.87
N LEU A 6 1.31 -24.52 -19.18
CA LEU A 6 1.88 -23.41 -18.42
C LEU A 6 1.05 -22.15 -18.72
N ILE A 7 0.14 -21.77 -17.82
CA ILE A 7 -0.56 -20.48 -17.89
C ILE A 7 0.43 -19.42 -17.38
N LEU A 8 1.13 -18.79 -18.32
CA LEU A 8 2.00 -17.66 -18.03
C LEU A 8 1.13 -16.42 -17.83
N SER A 9 0.79 -16.13 -16.58
CA SER A 9 0.25 -14.83 -16.16
C SER A 9 1.28 -13.75 -16.54
N PHE A 10 0.93 -12.89 -17.50
CA PHE A 10 1.73 -11.71 -17.79
C PHE A 10 1.53 -10.71 -16.66
N MET A 11 2.52 -10.62 -15.77
CA MET A 11 2.64 -9.53 -14.81
C MET A 11 2.51 -8.19 -15.53
N PHE A 12 1.46 -7.45 -15.19
CA PHE A 12 1.43 -6.02 -15.39
C PHE A 12 2.47 -5.44 -14.44
N SER A 13 3.63 -5.04 -14.95
CA SER A 13 4.56 -4.24 -14.18
C SER A 13 3.89 -2.90 -13.87
N ALA A 14 3.25 -2.78 -12.70
CA ALA A 14 2.99 -1.51 -12.06
C ALA A 14 4.35 -0.93 -11.60
N LEU A 15 5.12 -0.48 -12.58
CA LEU A 15 6.31 0.33 -12.35
C LEU A 15 5.81 1.72 -11.99
N THR A 16 6.08 2.12 -10.75
CA THR A 16 5.99 3.50 -10.28
C THR A 16 6.50 4.46 -11.36
N LEU A 17 5.64 5.35 -11.87
CA LEU A 17 6.04 6.39 -12.82
C LEU A 17 6.81 7.47 -12.06
N ALA A 18 8.14 7.35 -12.01
CA ALA A 18 8.99 8.48 -11.68
C ALA A 18 9.07 9.41 -12.91
N ALA A 19 8.78 10.70 -12.70
CA ALA A 19 8.89 11.75 -13.71
C ALA A 19 9.80 12.85 -13.18
N LYS A 20 10.74 13.31 -13.99
CA LYS A 20 11.68 14.36 -13.61
C LYS A 20 11.26 15.72 -14.15
N GLU A 21 11.19 16.67 -13.23
CA GLU A 21 10.84 18.05 -13.50
C GLU A 21 12.09 18.93 -13.65
N TYR A 22 12.07 19.78 -14.68
CA TYR A 22 13.08 20.81 -14.94
C TYR A 22 12.40 22.17 -15.02
N THR A 23 13.00 23.18 -14.40
CA THR A 23 12.49 24.56 -14.39
C THR A 23 13.55 25.55 -14.87
N LEU A 24 13.10 26.73 -15.31
CA LEU A 24 13.93 27.87 -15.68
C LEU A 24 15.04 27.48 -16.68
N ASN A 25 16.31 27.75 -16.36
CA ASN A 25 17.45 27.51 -17.26
C ASN A 25 17.64 26.03 -17.61
N ASN A 26 17.21 25.10 -16.75
CA ASN A 26 17.30 23.68 -17.04
C ASN A 26 16.18 23.22 -17.99
N ALA A 27 14.99 23.83 -17.88
CA ALA A 27 13.91 23.64 -18.84
C ALA A 27 14.30 24.17 -20.23
N GLU A 28 14.86 25.38 -20.29
CA GLU A 28 15.29 26.04 -21.53
C GLU A 28 16.30 25.20 -22.34
N LYS A 29 17.19 24.48 -21.65
CA LYS A 29 18.17 23.57 -22.28
C LYS A 29 17.53 22.36 -22.94
N LEU A 30 16.39 21.90 -22.43
CA LEU A 30 15.66 20.74 -22.95
C LEU A 30 14.67 21.12 -24.03
N ALA A 31 13.98 22.25 -23.83
CA ALA A 31 13.05 22.82 -24.80
C ALA A 31 13.22 24.34 -24.83
N HIS A 32 13.71 24.87 -25.95
CA HIS A 32 13.94 26.29 -26.12
C HIS A 32 12.65 27.11 -25.89
N GLY A 33 12.76 28.19 -25.13
CA GLY A 33 11.66 29.05 -24.72
C GLY A 33 10.80 28.53 -23.57
N SER A 34 11.17 27.42 -22.93
CA SER A 34 10.37 26.82 -21.86
C SER A 34 10.74 27.32 -20.46
N GLU A 35 9.73 27.51 -19.61
CA GLU A 35 9.91 27.74 -18.17
C GLU A 35 9.83 26.46 -17.35
N LYS A 36 9.21 25.41 -17.91
CA LYS A 36 9.04 24.10 -17.27
C LYS A 36 8.99 22.99 -18.31
N VAL A 37 9.72 21.89 -18.04
CA VAL A 37 9.68 20.64 -18.80
C VAL A 37 9.59 19.47 -17.83
N ILE A 38 8.74 18.50 -18.11
CA ILE A 38 8.67 17.21 -17.39
C ILE A 38 9.00 16.10 -18.37
N THR A 39 9.90 15.20 -18.00
CA THR A 39 10.27 14.01 -18.77
C THR A 39 9.93 12.72 -18.02
N ASP A 40 9.69 11.65 -18.76
CA ASP A 40 9.60 10.29 -18.22
C ASP A 40 11.01 9.77 -17.86
N ASP A 41 11.19 9.26 -16.65
CA ASP A 41 12.53 8.89 -16.15
C ASP A 41 13.12 7.65 -16.82
N ARG A 42 12.27 6.80 -17.40
CA ARG A 42 12.69 5.55 -18.05
C ARG A 42 13.10 5.79 -19.49
N THR A 43 12.34 6.62 -20.19
CA THR A 43 12.49 6.82 -21.65
C THR A 43 13.16 8.14 -22.01
N GLY A 44 13.23 9.10 -21.08
CA GLY A 44 13.64 10.47 -21.36
C GLY A 44 12.63 11.26 -22.20
N ALA A 45 11.48 10.67 -22.53
CA ALA A 45 10.48 11.31 -23.37
C ALA A 45 9.86 12.52 -22.67
N ILE A 46 9.68 13.62 -23.41
CA ILE A 46 8.98 14.80 -22.91
C ILE A 46 7.50 14.44 -22.67
N LYS A 47 7.01 14.64 -21.43
CA LYS A 47 5.61 14.46 -21.04
C LYS A 47 4.85 15.78 -20.98
N PHE A 48 5.53 16.87 -20.65
CA PHE A 48 4.94 18.20 -20.54
C PHE A 48 5.98 19.30 -20.80
N VAL A 49 5.57 20.37 -21.48
CA VAL A 49 6.35 21.60 -21.70
C VAL A 49 5.42 22.80 -21.49
N LYS A 50 5.92 23.81 -20.77
CA LYS A 50 5.28 25.12 -20.66
C LYS A 50 6.24 26.21 -21.11
N LEU A 51 5.78 27.07 -22.01
CA LEU A 51 6.55 28.18 -22.54
C LEU A 51 6.54 29.38 -21.58
N LYS A 52 7.63 30.16 -21.59
CA LYS A 52 7.67 31.46 -20.90
C LYS A 52 6.65 32.42 -21.52
N LYS A 53 6.11 33.33 -20.71
CA LYS A 53 5.01 34.24 -21.11
C LYS A 53 5.34 35.15 -22.31
N ASP A 54 6.61 35.51 -22.46
CA ASP A 54 7.15 36.37 -23.52
C ASP A 54 7.40 35.63 -24.84
N ILE A 55 7.44 34.29 -24.82
CA ILE A 55 7.59 33.49 -26.03
C ILE A 55 6.24 33.42 -26.78
N LYS A 56 6.27 33.84 -28.05
CA LYS A 56 5.08 33.95 -28.91
C LYS A 56 5.26 33.11 -30.16
N ILE A 57 4.88 31.84 -30.09
CA ILE A 57 4.86 30.95 -31.26
C ILE A 57 3.41 30.86 -31.76
N ALA A 58 3.16 31.33 -32.98
CA ALA A 58 1.82 31.38 -33.56
C ALA A 58 1.24 29.97 -33.78
N THR A 59 -0.08 29.79 -33.59
CA THR A 59 -0.76 28.48 -33.69
C THR A 59 -0.63 27.81 -35.05
N GLU A 60 -0.40 28.58 -36.11
CA GLU A 60 -0.12 28.06 -37.46
C GLU A 60 1.13 27.18 -37.52
N ASN A 61 2.06 27.38 -36.58
CA ASN A 61 3.33 26.65 -36.48
C ASN A 61 3.25 25.43 -35.54
N ASN A 62 2.06 25.06 -35.04
CA ASN A 62 1.87 23.97 -34.08
C ASN A 62 2.64 22.69 -34.43
N LEU A 63 2.45 22.16 -35.64
CA LEU A 63 3.07 20.90 -36.04
C LEU A 63 4.58 21.06 -36.24
N SER A 64 5.04 22.16 -36.84
CA SER A 64 6.47 22.43 -37.01
C SER A 64 7.17 22.53 -35.64
N TRP A 65 6.56 23.24 -34.69
CA TRP A 65 7.08 23.38 -33.34
C TRP A 65 7.11 22.05 -32.59
N LEU A 66 6.04 21.25 -32.69
CA LEU A 66 5.99 19.92 -32.08
C LEU A 66 7.07 18.98 -32.63
N ASN A 67 7.28 19.00 -33.95
CA ASN A 67 8.31 18.18 -34.60
C ASN A 67 9.72 18.57 -34.13
N THR A 68 9.98 19.88 -33.97
CA THR A 68 11.24 20.37 -33.40
C THR A 68 11.39 20.01 -31.93
N LEU A 69 10.33 20.16 -31.14
CA LEU A 69 10.33 19.88 -29.71
C LEU A 69 10.68 18.41 -29.40
N LEU A 70 10.06 17.48 -30.12
CA LEU A 70 10.23 16.05 -29.89
C LEU A 70 11.35 15.43 -30.72
N ASN A 71 12.00 16.21 -31.59
CA ASN A 71 13.04 15.75 -32.50
C ASN A 71 12.64 14.48 -33.27
N ILE A 72 11.45 14.50 -33.88
CA ILE A 72 10.86 13.31 -34.50
C ILE A 72 11.61 12.91 -35.78
N SER A 73 11.67 11.61 -36.06
CA SER A 73 12.30 11.07 -37.28
C SER A 73 11.45 11.27 -38.54
N ASN A 74 12.05 11.09 -39.73
CA ASN A 74 11.32 11.20 -41.02
C ASN A 74 10.19 10.17 -41.19
N ASP A 75 10.29 9.02 -40.51
CA ASP A 75 9.31 7.94 -40.59
C ASP A 75 8.14 8.12 -39.61
N GLU A 76 8.27 9.09 -38.71
CA GLU A 76 7.31 9.43 -37.67
C GLU A 76 6.50 10.67 -38.05
N LYS A 77 5.20 10.66 -37.77
CA LYS A 77 4.31 11.82 -37.94
C LYS A 77 3.32 11.94 -36.81
N PHE A 78 3.01 13.18 -36.44
CA PHE A 78 1.87 13.52 -35.61
C PHE A 78 0.69 13.96 -36.48
N VAL A 79 -0.42 13.24 -36.41
CA VAL A 79 -1.64 13.51 -37.20
C VAL A 79 -2.70 14.11 -36.29
N LEU A 80 -3.20 15.30 -36.65
CA LEU A 80 -4.29 15.96 -35.91
C LEU A 80 -5.56 15.13 -36.05
N TYR A 81 -6.16 14.72 -34.92
CA TYR A 81 -7.42 13.97 -34.92
C TYR A 81 -8.55 14.68 -34.19
N LYS A 82 -8.26 15.70 -33.38
CA LYS A 82 -9.28 16.53 -32.71
C LYS A 82 -8.76 17.94 -32.46
N LYS A 83 -9.64 18.92 -32.61
CA LYS A 83 -9.44 20.31 -32.19
C LYS A 83 -10.65 20.73 -31.37
N GLU A 84 -10.42 21.31 -30.20
CA GLU A 84 -11.51 21.75 -29.30
C GLU A 84 -11.12 23.00 -28.51
N THR A 85 -12.11 23.83 -28.19
CA THR A 85 -11.94 25.04 -27.37
C THR A 85 -12.57 24.80 -26.00
N ASP A 86 -11.85 25.14 -24.93
CA ASP A 86 -12.37 25.05 -23.55
C ASP A 86 -13.11 26.33 -23.13
N GLN A 87 -13.73 26.28 -21.94
CA GLN A 87 -14.49 27.40 -21.38
C GLN A 87 -13.61 28.59 -20.99
N LEU A 88 -12.29 28.39 -20.86
CA LEU A 88 -11.30 29.41 -20.50
C LEU A 88 -10.68 30.08 -21.74
N GLY A 89 -11.14 29.71 -22.93
CA GLY A 89 -10.69 30.24 -24.22
C GLY A 89 -9.39 29.62 -24.74
N TYR A 90 -8.90 28.52 -24.16
CA TYR A 90 -7.80 27.77 -24.75
C TYR A 90 -8.31 26.93 -25.91
N ILE A 91 -7.47 26.74 -26.93
CA ILE A 91 -7.71 25.79 -28.02
C ILE A 91 -6.69 24.66 -27.90
N HIS A 92 -7.20 23.43 -27.77
CA HIS A 92 -6.42 22.21 -27.67
C HIS A 92 -6.40 21.48 -29.02
N TYR A 93 -5.20 21.24 -29.52
CA TYR A 93 -4.95 20.48 -30.75
C TYR A 93 -4.42 19.11 -30.34
N ARG A 94 -5.17 18.05 -30.66
CA ARG A 94 -4.82 16.68 -30.29
C ARG A 94 -4.26 15.92 -31.46
N TYR A 95 -3.00 15.52 -31.34
CA TYR A 95 -2.30 14.74 -32.34
C TYR A 95 -2.11 13.30 -31.88
N ARG A 96 -2.20 12.37 -32.82
CA ARG A 96 -1.85 10.96 -32.63
C ARG A 96 -0.51 10.69 -33.29
N GLN A 97 0.35 9.97 -32.59
CA GLN A 97 1.63 9.51 -33.11
C GLN A 97 1.42 8.39 -34.14
N THR A 98 2.14 8.45 -35.25
CA THR A 98 2.12 7.42 -36.30
C THR A 98 3.53 7.13 -36.77
N ILE A 99 3.81 5.86 -37.10
CA ILE A 99 5.05 5.43 -37.74
C ILE A 99 4.69 4.78 -39.07
N HIS A 100 5.23 5.29 -40.18
CA HIS A 100 4.87 4.86 -41.54
C HIS A 100 3.35 4.86 -41.80
N GLY A 101 2.62 5.81 -41.20
CA GLY A 101 1.15 5.93 -41.31
C GLY A 101 0.36 4.97 -40.40
N LEU A 102 1.02 4.09 -39.65
CA LEU A 102 0.39 3.22 -38.67
C LEU A 102 0.28 3.94 -37.31
N PRO A 103 -0.91 3.99 -36.69
CA PRO A 103 -1.06 4.55 -35.35
C PRO A 103 -0.23 3.81 -34.31
N VAL A 104 0.45 4.56 -33.45
CA VAL A 104 1.00 4.03 -32.19
C VAL A 104 -0.13 4.04 -31.16
N GLU A 105 -0.43 2.89 -30.56
CA GLU A 105 -1.44 2.78 -29.51
C GLU A 105 -1.01 3.60 -28.29
N ASP A 106 -1.95 4.34 -27.71
CA ASP A 106 -1.73 5.29 -26.61
C ASP A 106 -0.79 6.47 -26.92
N GLY A 107 -0.09 6.47 -28.07
CA GLY A 107 0.82 7.53 -28.53
C GLY A 107 0.09 8.80 -28.96
N VAL A 108 0.13 9.83 -28.12
CA VAL A 108 -0.56 11.11 -28.34
C VAL A 108 0.24 12.30 -27.83
N PHE A 109 0.08 13.44 -28.49
CA PHE A 109 0.62 14.71 -28.00
C PHE A 109 -0.34 15.86 -28.28
N TYR A 110 -0.54 16.71 -27.29
CA TYR A 110 -1.55 17.75 -27.29
C TYR A 110 -0.87 19.12 -27.16
N ILE A 111 -1.27 20.07 -28.00
CA ILE A 111 -0.79 21.45 -27.95
C ILE A 111 -1.91 22.34 -27.46
N HIS A 112 -1.61 23.20 -26.49
CA HIS A 112 -2.56 24.13 -25.88
C HIS A 112 -2.19 25.55 -26.25
N THR A 113 -3.16 26.27 -26.79
CA THR A 113 -2.94 27.60 -27.36
C THR A 113 -3.94 28.60 -26.79
N LYS A 114 -3.54 29.86 -26.68
CA LYS A 114 -4.39 30.97 -26.25
C LYS A 114 -3.98 32.26 -26.97
N ASP A 115 -4.97 33.07 -27.33
CA ASP A 115 -4.77 34.35 -28.04
C ASP A 115 -3.92 34.23 -29.32
N GLY A 116 -4.01 33.08 -30.00
CA GLY A 116 -3.24 32.82 -31.23
C GLY A 116 -1.83 32.26 -31.02
N TYR A 117 -1.43 31.96 -29.78
CA TYR A 117 -0.07 31.50 -29.46
C TYR A 117 -0.05 30.17 -28.68
N ILE A 118 1.00 29.37 -28.86
CA ILE A 118 1.28 28.18 -28.05
C ILE A 118 1.63 28.59 -26.62
N ILE A 119 1.02 27.93 -25.64
CA ILE A 119 1.25 28.17 -24.20
C ILE A 119 1.96 26.97 -23.57
N SER A 120 1.48 25.77 -23.87
CA SER A 120 2.02 24.53 -23.34
C SER A 120 1.67 23.35 -24.25
N ALA A 121 2.32 22.22 -24.02
CA ALA A 121 2.00 20.96 -24.67
C ALA A 121 2.32 19.77 -23.77
N ASN A 122 1.58 18.67 -23.93
CA ASN A 122 1.75 17.48 -23.12
C ASN A 122 1.32 16.21 -23.87
N GLY A 123 1.84 15.05 -23.48
CA GLY A 123 1.46 13.81 -24.14
C GLY A 123 2.17 12.56 -23.66
N GLU A 124 1.72 11.44 -24.22
CA GLU A 124 2.35 10.13 -24.16
C GLU A 124 3.15 9.95 -25.46
N TYR A 125 4.41 10.37 -25.45
CA TYR A 125 5.32 10.24 -26.59
C TYR A 125 6.22 9.01 -26.45
N TYR A 126 6.27 8.18 -27.49
CA TYR A 126 7.12 7.00 -27.56
C TYR A 126 8.27 7.22 -28.56
N PRO A 127 9.46 7.69 -28.11
CA PRO A 127 10.59 7.95 -29.00
C PRO A 127 11.25 6.66 -29.50
N ASN A 128 11.95 6.75 -30.63
CA ASN A 128 12.86 5.72 -31.14
C ASN A 128 12.22 4.33 -31.36
N ILE A 129 10.94 4.28 -31.76
CA ILE A 129 10.24 3.02 -32.06
C ILE A 129 10.96 2.26 -33.18
N LYS A 130 11.49 1.07 -32.85
CA LYS A 130 12.03 0.13 -33.83
C LYS A 130 11.00 -0.95 -34.14
N LEU A 131 10.32 -0.81 -35.28
CA LEU A 131 9.38 -1.81 -35.74
C LEU A 131 10.09 -2.86 -36.61
N LEU A 132 10.37 -4.04 -36.03
CA LEU A 132 11.08 -5.13 -36.70
C LEU A 132 10.28 -5.76 -37.86
N VAL A 133 8.95 -5.74 -37.75
CA VAL A 133 8.06 -6.32 -38.78
C VAL A 133 7.08 -5.28 -39.28
N LYS A 134 7.20 -4.95 -40.58
CA LYS A 134 6.44 -3.87 -41.22
C LYS A 134 5.24 -4.37 -42.05
N GLN A 135 5.08 -5.68 -42.21
CA GLN A 135 3.98 -6.29 -42.95
C GLN A 135 3.29 -7.36 -42.11
N ALA A 136 1.95 -7.41 -42.19
CA ALA A 136 1.16 -8.39 -41.49
C ALA A 136 1.21 -9.74 -42.24
N GLY A 137 1.45 -10.83 -41.50
CA GLY A 137 1.29 -12.20 -42.00
C GLY A 137 -0.16 -12.70 -41.92
N LEU A 138 -1.02 -11.97 -41.21
CA LEU A 138 -2.45 -12.24 -41.08
C LEU A 138 -3.31 -11.18 -41.76
N THR A 139 -4.50 -11.60 -42.18
CA THR A 139 -5.59 -10.70 -42.58
C THR A 139 -6.35 -10.20 -41.34
N GLY A 140 -7.05 -9.06 -41.48
CA GLY A 140 -7.94 -8.55 -40.42
C GLY A 140 -9.00 -9.59 -40.00
N ASN A 141 -9.58 -10.34 -40.95
CA ASN A 141 -10.56 -11.38 -40.67
C ASN A 141 -10.00 -12.56 -39.84
N GLN A 142 -8.76 -12.96 -40.10
CA GLN A 142 -8.08 -13.98 -39.28
C GLN A 142 -7.87 -13.45 -37.85
N ALA A 143 -7.41 -12.21 -37.71
CA ALA A 143 -7.26 -11.59 -36.40
C ALA A 143 -8.60 -11.43 -35.66
N LEU A 144 -9.68 -11.07 -36.36
CA LEU A 144 -11.03 -10.99 -35.77
C LEU A 144 -11.51 -12.36 -35.28
N THR A 145 -11.29 -13.42 -36.07
CA THR A 145 -11.63 -14.79 -35.66
C THR A 145 -10.90 -15.19 -34.37
N ILE A 146 -9.60 -14.87 -34.30
CA ILE A 146 -8.79 -15.10 -33.09
C ILE A 146 -9.35 -14.27 -31.93
N ALA A 147 -9.60 -12.98 -32.13
CA ALA A 147 -10.15 -12.10 -31.09
C ALA A 147 -11.50 -12.60 -30.56
N LYS A 148 -12.39 -13.08 -31.44
CA LYS A 148 -13.69 -13.66 -31.05
C LYS A 148 -13.53 -14.92 -30.19
N SER A 149 -12.51 -15.75 -30.45
CA SER A 149 -12.23 -16.95 -29.65
C SER A 149 -11.78 -16.66 -28.21
N THR A 150 -11.37 -15.44 -27.90
CA THR A 150 -11.03 -15.02 -26.51
C THR A 150 -12.26 -14.84 -25.60
N ILE A 151 -13.47 -14.94 -26.14
CA ILE A 151 -14.72 -14.92 -25.38
C ILE A 151 -15.29 -16.34 -25.37
N THR A 152 -15.06 -17.05 -24.28
CA THR A 152 -15.54 -18.42 -24.07
C THR A 152 -17.03 -18.42 -23.71
N GLY A 153 -17.75 -19.49 -24.07
CA GLY A 153 -19.16 -19.64 -23.71
C GLY A 153 -20.14 -18.70 -24.42
N ASN A 154 -19.73 -18.04 -25.51
CA ASN A 154 -20.63 -17.18 -26.28
C ASN A 154 -21.79 -17.99 -26.89
N LYS A 155 -23.02 -17.68 -26.47
CA LYS A 155 -24.27 -18.33 -26.95
C LYS A 155 -25.08 -17.44 -27.90
N GLY A 156 -24.66 -16.20 -28.13
CA GLY A 156 -25.39 -15.19 -28.90
C GLY A 156 -24.87 -15.00 -30.34
N LYS A 157 -25.63 -14.27 -31.15
CA LYS A 157 -25.13 -13.75 -32.43
C LYS A 157 -24.10 -12.66 -32.14
N TRP A 158 -22.91 -12.75 -32.76
CA TRP A 158 -21.98 -11.63 -32.79
C TRP A 158 -22.69 -10.42 -33.38
N HIS A 159 -22.61 -9.28 -32.71
CA HIS A 159 -23.07 -8.03 -33.30
C HIS A 159 -22.00 -7.54 -34.29
N ASP A 160 -22.02 -8.10 -35.50
CA ASP A 160 -21.13 -7.74 -36.61
C ASP A 160 -21.42 -6.34 -37.18
N ASN A 161 -22.41 -5.62 -36.62
CA ASN A 161 -22.72 -4.23 -36.98
C ASN A 161 -21.71 -3.23 -36.41
N ILE A 162 -20.76 -3.67 -35.56
CA ILE A 162 -19.56 -2.89 -35.26
C ILE A 162 -18.64 -3.01 -36.48
N THR A 163 -18.87 -2.13 -37.44
CA THR A 163 -18.40 -2.19 -38.84
C THR A 163 -16.95 -1.72 -39.03
N GLU A 164 -16.09 -1.92 -38.03
CA GLU A 164 -14.67 -1.60 -38.17
C GLU A 164 -13.85 -2.89 -38.28
N ASP A 165 -13.30 -3.12 -39.48
CA ASP A 165 -12.25 -4.11 -39.67
C ASP A 165 -11.13 -3.88 -38.64
N PRO A 166 -10.54 -4.95 -38.06
CA PRO A 166 -9.46 -4.78 -37.10
C PRO A 166 -8.38 -3.84 -37.63
N THR A 167 -8.07 -2.80 -36.86
CA THR A 167 -7.14 -1.75 -37.28
C THR A 167 -5.71 -2.17 -36.98
N LYS A 168 -4.79 -1.93 -37.91
CA LYS A 168 -3.36 -2.15 -37.67
C LYS A 168 -2.82 -1.02 -36.80
N VAL A 169 -2.26 -1.37 -35.66
CA VAL A 169 -1.65 -0.43 -34.71
C VAL A 169 -0.30 -0.96 -34.23
N ILE A 170 0.55 -0.07 -33.73
CA ILE A 170 1.83 -0.39 -33.12
C ILE A 170 1.65 -0.35 -31.60
N VAL A 171 1.94 -1.45 -30.91
CA VAL A 171 1.77 -1.57 -29.45
C VAL A 171 3.11 -1.87 -28.78
N PHE A 172 3.35 -1.25 -27.64
CA PHE A 172 4.48 -1.56 -26.76
C PHE A 172 4.28 -2.92 -26.06
N ASN A 173 5.29 -3.79 -26.11
CA ASN A 173 5.21 -5.18 -25.63
C ASN A 173 5.92 -5.42 -24.27
N GLY A 174 6.10 -4.38 -23.46
CA GLY A 174 6.65 -4.50 -22.09
C GLY A 174 8.17 -4.61 -21.99
N ASN A 175 8.84 -5.23 -22.96
CA ASN A 175 10.29 -5.51 -22.92
C ASN A 175 11.16 -4.46 -23.66
N GLY A 176 10.62 -3.26 -23.94
CA GLY A 176 11.30 -2.26 -24.78
C GLY A 176 10.99 -2.38 -26.27
N ASP A 177 10.36 -3.47 -26.70
CA ASP A 177 10.01 -3.74 -28.10
C ASP A 177 8.59 -3.28 -28.48
N TYR A 178 8.41 -2.95 -29.75
CA TYR A 178 7.13 -2.59 -30.34
C TYR A 178 6.69 -3.61 -31.39
N LYS A 179 5.40 -3.92 -31.41
CA LYS A 179 4.81 -4.90 -32.34
C LYS A 179 3.73 -4.30 -33.21
N LEU A 180 3.70 -4.74 -34.46
CA LEU A 180 2.55 -4.55 -35.33
C LEU A 180 1.45 -5.54 -34.93
N VAL A 181 0.28 -5.02 -34.57
CA VAL A 181 -0.87 -5.84 -34.14
C VAL A 181 -2.15 -5.40 -34.85
N PHE A 182 -3.13 -6.29 -34.90
CA PHE A 182 -4.51 -5.96 -35.21
C PHE A 182 -5.27 -5.69 -33.90
N LYS A 183 -5.88 -4.51 -33.79
CA LYS A 183 -6.81 -4.16 -32.72
C LYS A 183 -8.24 -4.47 -33.18
N ALA A 184 -8.82 -5.52 -32.62
CA ALA A 184 -10.19 -5.95 -32.89
C ALA A 184 -11.12 -5.52 -31.75
N ASP A 185 -12.24 -4.86 -32.06
CA ASP A 185 -13.33 -4.57 -31.11
C ASP A 185 -14.31 -5.76 -31.11
N VAL A 186 -14.29 -6.57 -30.06
CA VAL A 186 -15.21 -7.71 -29.93
C VAL A 186 -16.32 -7.39 -28.94
N TYR A 187 -17.55 -7.69 -29.34
CA TYR A 187 -18.74 -7.49 -28.54
C TYR A 187 -19.60 -8.75 -28.53
N SER A 188 -19.92 -9.21 -27.34
CA SER A 188 -20.84 -10.32 -27.06
C SER A 188 -21.94 -9.82 -26.12
N GLN A 189 -23.16 -10.29 -26.34
CA GLN A 189 -24.29 -10.04 -25.43
C GLN A 189 -24.42 -11.12 -24.37
N VAL A 190 -24.01 -12.36 -24.67
CA VAL A 190 -24.11 -13.51 -23.76
C VAL A 190 -22.82 -14.34 -23.87
N PRO A 191 -21.85 -14.16 -22.95
CA PRO A 191 -21.86 -13.19 -21.84
C PRO A 191 -21.74 -11.74 -22.34
N LEU A 192 -22.25 -10.76 -21.57
CA LEU A 192 -22.16 -9.33 -21.91
C LEU A 192 -20.71 -8.86 -21.75
N VAL A 193 -20.00 -8.74 -22.86
CA VAL A 193 -18.59 -8.34 -22.89
C VAL A 193 -18.35 -7.47 -24.10
N ARG A 194 -17.69 -6.33 -23.91
CA ARG A 194 -17.06 -5.59 -25.01
C ARG A 194 -15.62 -5.33 -24.65
N LYS A 195 -14.68 -5.75 -25.49
CA LYS A 195 -13.25 -5.52 -25.27
C LYS A 195 -12.51 -5.31 -26.59
N TYR A 196 -11.43 -4.53 -26.54
CA TYR A 196 -10.41 -4.53 -27.58
C TYR A 196 -9.46 -5.70 -27.36
N VAL A 197 -9.21 -6.51 -28.39
CA VAL A 197 -8.20 -7.57 -28.39
C VAL A 197 -7.11 -7.21 -29.39
N TYR A 198 -5.86 -7.26 -28.94
CA TYR A 198 -4.68 -6.93 -29.74
C TYR A 198 -4.01 -8.23 -30.17
N VAL A 199 -4.11 -8.57 -31.45
CA VAL A 199 -3.59 -9.81 -32.03
C VAL A 199 -2.31 -9.51 -32.81
N ASP A 200 -1.21 -10.18 -32.48
CA ASP A 200 0.06 -10.06 -33.19
C ASP A 200 -0.15 -10.30 -34.69
N ALA A 201 0.17 -9.30 -35.51
CA ALA A 201 -0.14 -9.33 -36.93
C ALA A 201 0.69 -10.36 -37.71
N THR A 202 1.71 -10.96 -37.09
CA THR A 202 2.63 -11.92 -37.72
C THR A 202 2.26 -13.37 -37.44
N ASN A 203 1.86 -13.68 -36.21
CA ASN A 203 1.69 -15.06 -35.74
C ASN A 203 0.33 -15.34 -35.08
N GLY A 204 -0.51 -14.32 -34.88
CA GLY A 204 -1.85 -14.49 -34.32
C GLY A 204 -1.92 -14.64 -32.81
N LYS A 205 -0.80 -14.48 -32.09
CA LYS A 205 -0.80 -14.50 -30.63
C LYS A 205 -1.56 -13.28 -30.10
N VAL A 206 -2.47 -13.48 -29.14
CA VAL A 206 -3.08 -12.38 -28.39
C VAL A 206 -2.02 -11.75 -27.49
N ILE A 207 -1.79 -10.44 -27.65
CA ILE A 207 -0.76 -9.68 -26.94
C ILE A 207 -1.37 -8.90 -25.76
N LYS A 208 -2.59 -8.38 -25.91
CA LYS A 208 -3.26 -7.54 -24.90
C LYS A 208 -4.78 -7.61 -25.09
N GLU A 209 -5.52 -7.37 -24.01
CA GLU A 209 -6.96 -7.15 -24.02
C GLU A 209 -7.32 -5.88 -23.22
N LYS A 210 -8.39 -5.16 -23.59
CA LYS A 210 -8.88 -3.95 -22.89
C LYS A 210 -10.40 -3.89 -22.90
N ASN A 211 -11.05 -4.05 -21.75
CA ASN A 211 -12.50 -3.95 -21.61
C ASN A 211 -13.02 -2.55 -21.97
N ARG A 212 -14.23 -2.49 -22.54
CA ARG A 212 -14.93 -1.28 -23.00
C ARG A 212 -16.30 -1.10 -22.36
N ILE A 213 -16.95 -2.21 -21.98
CA ILE A 213 -18.06 -2.14 -21.03
C ILE A 213 -17.41 -2.09 -19.66
N HIS A 214 -17.60 -0.97 -18.98
CA HIS A 214 -17.30 -0.80 -17.58
C HIS A 214 -18.55 -1.17 -16.81
N GLN A 215 -18.43 -2.02 -15.80
CA GLN A 215 -19.52 -2.28 -14.89
C GLN A 215 -19.66 -1.03 -14.02
N ALA A 216 -20.88 -0.54 -13.87
CA ALA A 216 -21.12 0.61 -13.01
C ALA A 216 -21.15 0.09 -11.57
N ASP A 217 -20.30 0.65 -10.72
CA ASP A 217 -20.46 0.49 -9.27
C ASP A 217 -21.78 1.15 -8.86
N VAL A 218 -22.55 0.46 -8.04
CA VAL A 218 -23.88 0.83 -7.57
C VAL A 218 -23.91 0.64 -6.06
N THR A 219 -24.45 1.63 -5.35
CA THR A 219 -24.70 1.51 -3.92
C THR A 219 -25.85 0.52 -3.68
N GLY A 220 -25.59 -0.52 -2.90
CA GLY A 220 -26.56 -1.49 -2.41
C GLY A 220 -26.70 -1.44 -0.89
N ALA A 221 -27.56 -2.31 -0.36
CA ALA A 221 -27.65 -2.53 1.07
C ALA A 221 -27.65 -4.03 1.35
N ALA A 222 -26.95 -4.44 2.42
CA ALA A 222 -26.82 -5.83 2.81
C ALA A 222 -27.19 -6.04 4.27
N VAL A 223 -28.02 -7.04 4.54
CA VAL A 223 -28.36 -7.50 5.90
C VAL A 223 -27.28 -8.48 6.32
N THR A 224 -26.19 -7.93 6.84
CA THR A 224 -25.04 -8.70 7.32
C THR A 224 -25.41 -9.52 8.57
N LYS A 225 -24.63 -10.57 8.85
CA LYS A 225 -24.84 -11.49 9.97
C LYS A 225 -24.55 -10.83 11.32
N TYR A 226 -23.44 -10.09 11.41
CA TYR A 226 -22.97 -9.53 12.68
C TYR A 226 -23.17 -8.03 12.82
N ASN A 227 -23.30 -7.31 11.70
CA ASN A 227 -23.32 -5.86 11.67
C ASN A 227 -24.72 -5.26 11.38
N GLY A 228 -25.75 -6.10 11.20
CA GLY A 228 -27.09 -5.67 10.79
C GLY A 228 -27.11 -5.15 9.36
N THR A 229 -28.06 -4.27 9.03
CA THR A 229 -28.14 -3.72 7.67
C THR A 229 -27.08 -2.64 7.43
N LYS A 230 -26.19 -2.86 6.47
CA LYS A 230 -25.12 -1.94 6.09
C LYS A 230 -25.22 -1.56 4.61
N THR A 231 -24.69 -0.38 4.28
CA THR A 231 -24.53 0.05 2.89
C THR A 231 -23.25 -0.55 2.33
N ILE A 232 -23.33 -1.11 1.12
CA ILE A 232 -22.19 -1.70 0.41
C ILE A 232 -22.13 -1.19 -1.03
N THR A 233 -20.98 -1.31 -1.66
CA THR A 233 -20.81 -1.06 -3.10
C THR A 233 -20.81 -2.37 -3.86
N THR A 234 -21.55 -2.45 -4.95
CA THR A 234 -21.64 -3.64 -5.82
C THR A 234 -21.53 -3.23 -7.28
N ASP A 235 -21.38 -4.18 -8.19
CA ASP A 235 -21.37 -3.90 -9.62
C ASP A 235 -22.70 -4.27 -10.25
N SER A 236 -23.14 -3.47 -11.24
CA SER A 236 -24.24 -3.90 -12.10
C SER A 236 -23.72 -4.92 -13.12
N TYR A 237 -24.37 -6.07 -13.18
CA TYR A 237 -23.99 -7.19 -14.03
C TYR A 237 -25.22 -7.87 -14.64
N ALA A 238 -25.32 -7.86 -15.97
CA ALA A 238 -26.33 -8.61 -16.73
C ALA A 238 -27.80 -8.39 -16.30
N GLY A 239 -28.14 -7.19 -15.82
CA GLY A 239 -29.49 -6.87 -15.32
C GLY A 239 -29.74 -7.29 -13.86
N SER A 240 -28.67 -7.62 -13.14
CA SER A 240 -28.58 -8.00 -11.72
C SER A 240 -27.36 -7.26 -11.11
N TYR A 241 -26.98 -7.62 -9.90
CA TYR A 241 -25.85 -7.06 -9.15
C TYR A 241 -24.94 -8.17 -8.63
N ARG A 242 -23.65 -7.88 -8.42
CA ARG A 242 -22.71 -8.82 -7.79
C ARG A 242 -21.94 -8.16 -6.66
N LEU A 243 -21.49 -8.95 -5.69
CA LEU A 243 -20.56 -8.53 -4.62
C LEU A 243 -19.14 -8.30 -5.18
N ARG A 244 -19.02 -7.33 -6.08
CA ARG A 244 -17.79 -6.85 -6.69
C ARG A 244 -17.89 -5.34 -6.82
N GLU A 245 -16.78 -4.65 -6.66
CA GLU A 245 -16.72 -3.21 -6.88
C GLU A 245 -15.35 -2.80 -7.43
N SER A 246 -15.27 -1.60 -8.01
CA SER A 246 -14.03 -1.04 -8.56
C SER A 246 -13.65 0.33 -7.97
N GLY A 247 -14.39 0.82 -6.97
CA GLY A 247 -14.19 2.11 -6.34
C GLY A 247 -12.99 2.14 -5.39
N ARG A 248 -12.65 0.99 -4.79
CA ARG A 248 -11.50 0.83 -3.90
C ARG A 248 -10.35 0.06 -4.55
N GLY A 249 -9.23 0.74 -4.76
CA GLY A 249 -8.03 0.14 -5.37
C GLY A 249 -8.34 -0.45 -6.76
N ASN A 250 -7.94 -1.71 -6.97
CA ASN A 250 -8.27 -2.50 -8.16
C ASN A 250 -9.53 -3.37 -7.95
N GLY A 251 -10.25 -3.16 -6.85
CA GLY A 251 -11.55 -3.75 -6.55
C GLY A 251 -11.60 -4.56 -5.25
N ILE A 252 -12.82 -4.72 -4.75
CA ILE A 252 -13.16 -5.63 -3.66
C ILE A 252 -14.14 -6.64 -4.23
N ASN A 253 -13.83 -7.93 -4.09
CA ASN A 253 -14.64 -9.00 -4.67
C ASN A 253 -14.90 -10.09 -3.62
N THR A 254 -16.15 -10.53 -3.51
CA THR A 254 -16.55 -11.65 -2.66
C THR A 254 -17.12 -12.78 -3.49
N PHE A 255 -16.65 -13.99 -3.24
CA PHE A 255 -16.97 -15.19 -4.00
C PHE A 255 -17.50 -16.31 -3.12
N ASP A 256 -18.43 -17.08 -3.69
CA ASP A 256 -18.95 -18.31 -3.11
C ASP A 256 -18.11 -19.50 -3.57
N LEU A 257 -17.52 -20.26 -2.64
CA LEU A 257 -16.86 -21.53 -2.95
C LEU A 257 -17.80 -22.74 -2.97
N ASN A 258 -19.04 -22.59 -2.51
CA ASN A 258 -20.07 -23.60 -2.47
C ASN A 258 -19.56 -24.90 -1.82
N THR A 259 -18.98 -24.76 -0.62
CA THR A 259 -18.34 -25.82 0.18
C THR A 259 -17.12 -26.50 -0.46
N SER A 260 -16.63 -25.98 -1.58
CA SER A 260 -15.40 -26.44 -2.24
C SER A 260 -14.15 -25.88 -1.54
N THR A 261 -13.01 -26.53 -1.79
CA THR A 261 -11.68 -26.01 -1.43
C THR A 261 -10.89 -25.54 -2.67
N SER A 262 -11.51 -25.59 -3.86
CA SER A 262 -10.90 -25.20 -5.13
C SER A 262 -11.37 -23.81 -5.55
N TYR A 263 -10.50 -22.81 -5.51
CA TYR A 263 -10.85 -21.44 -5.94
C TYR A 263 -11.31 -21.33 -7.40
N GLY A 264 -10.92 -22.28 -8.26
CA GLY A 264 -11.39 -22.34 -9.64
C GLY A 264 -12.87 -22.73 -9.80
N SER A 265 -13.52 -23.22 -8.73
CA SER A 265 -14.96 -23.48 -8.70
C SER A 265 -15.76 -22.32 -8.13
N ALA A 266 -15.10 -21.24 -7.71
CA ALA A 266 -15.76 -20.10 -7.11
C ALA A 266 -16.74 -19.45 -8.09
N VAL A 267 -17.90 -19.05 -7.58
CA VAL A 267 -18.94 -18.35 -8.34
C VAL A 267 -19.22 -16.99 -7.74
N ASP A 268 -19.86 -16.13 -8.53
CA ASP A 268 -20.32 -14.84 -8.06
C ASP A 268 -21.58 -15.00 -7.22
N PHE A 269 -21.65 -14.27 -6.11
CA PHE A 269 -22.93 -13.91 -5.51
C PHE A 269 -23.64 -12.94 -6.46
N THR A 270 -24.91 -13.21 -6.74
CA THR A 270 -25.75 -12.35 -7.60
C THR A 270 -27.06 -12.02 -6.91
N ASP A 271 -27.48 -10.77 -7.01
CA ASP A 271 -28.76 -10.32 -6.45
C ASP A 271 -29.56 -9.49 -7.47
N ALA A 272 -30.89 -9.58 -7.45
CA ALA A 272 -31.74 -9.00 -8.48
C ALA A 272 -32.03 -7.50 -8.26
N ASP A 273 -32.08 -7.03 -7.02
CA ASP A 273 -32.55 -5.68 -6.67
C ASP A 273 -31.52 -4.84 -5.88
N ASN A 274 -30.36 -5.42 -5.61
CA ASN A 274 -29.24 -4.88 -4.83
C ASN A 274 -29.55 -4.73 -3.32
N TYR A 275 -30.56 -5.44 -2.84
CA TYR A 275 -30.89 -5.56 -1.42
C TYR A 275 -30.56 -6.97 -0.93
N TRP A 276 -29.32 -7.15 -0.50
CA TRP A 276 -28.73 -8.44 -0.14
C TRP A 276 -29.23 -8.90 1.22
N ASN A 277 -30.26 -9.76 1.23
CA ASN A 277 -30.94 -10.17 2.46
C ASN A 277 -31.26 -11.68 2.53
N THR A 278 -30.74 -12.49 1.61
CA THR A 278 -30.87 -13.95 1.71
C THR A 278 -29.91 -14.49 2.77
N THR A 279 -30.42 -15.36 3.63
CA THR A 279 -29.64 -16.16 4.59
C THR A 279 -29.60 -17.63 4.18
N THR A 280 -30.09 -17.96 2.98
CA THR A 280 -29.99 -19.30 2.40
C THR A 280 -28.51 -19.67 2.33
N ASP A 281 -28.17 -20.92 2.65
CA ASP A 281 -26.80 -21.44 2.60
C ASP A 281 -25.74 -20.64 3.40
N GLN A 282 -26.20 -19.78 4.34
CA GLN A 282 -25.37 -18.84 5.11
C GLN A 282 -24.75 -17.70 4.30
N ASP A 283 -25.38 -17.31 3.19
CA ASP A 283 -24.94 -16.20 2.33
C ASP A 283 -24.78 -14.85 3.06
N ASP A 284 -25.38 -14.70 4.25
CA ASP A 284 -25.18 -13.54 5.11
C ASP A 284 -23.72 -13.34 5.54
N ALA A 285 -22.92 -14.42 5.54
CA ALA A 285 -21.47 -14.38 5.71
C ALA A 285 -20.74 -13.66 4.56
N ALA A 286 -21.24 -13.78 3.33
CA ALA A 286 -20.68 -13.07 2.17
C ALA A 286 -20.82 -11.56 2.32
N TYR A 287 -21.92 -11.12 2.94
CA TYR A 287 -22.21 -9.71 3.13
C TYR A 287 -21.30 -9.11 4.19
N ASP A 288 -21.04 -9.82 5.29
CA ASP A 288 -20.04 -9.40 6.28
C ASP A 288 -18.64 -9.35 5.67
N ALA A 289 -18.24 -10.39 4.92
CA ALA A 289 -16.93 -10.43 4.27
C ALA A 289 -16.74 -9.26 3.27
N HIS A 290 -17.79 -8.92 2.52
CA HIS A 290 -17.75 -7.80 1.56
C HIS A 290 -17.69 -6.45 2.27
N TYR A 291 -18.66 -6.18 3.15
CA TYR A 291 -18.74 -4.93 3.91
C TYR A 291 -17.48 -4.69 4.77
N SER A 292 -17.00 -5.72 5.46
CA SER A 292 -15.83 -5.59 6.33
C SER A 292 -14.53 -5.45 5.53
N ALA A 293 -14.45 -6.00 4.31
CA ALA A 293 -13.34 -5.73 3.39
C ALA A 293 -13.34 -4.28 2.90
N GLU A 294 -14.50 -3.73 2.55
CA GLU A 294 -14.68 -2.30 2.22
C GLU A 294 -14.24 -1.41 3.39
N ALA A 295 -14.72 -1.71 4.59
CA ALA A 295 -14.38 -1.00 5.82
C ALA A 295 -12.88 -1.06 6.13
N THR A 296 -12.26 -2.23 5.95
CA THR A 296 -10.82 -2.43 6.18
C THR A 296 -10.00 -1.60 5.20
N TYR A 297 -10.36 -1.61 3.92
CA TYR A 297 -9.71 -0.74 2.93
C TYR A 297 -9.83 0.74 3.33
N ASP A 298 -11.04 1.18 3.68
CA ASP A 298 -11.32 2.57 4.05
C ASP A 298 -10.54 2.98 5.30
N PHE A 299 -10.43 2.10 6.31
CA PHE A 299 -9.64 2.34 7.50
C PHE A 299 -8.17 2.60 7.15
N TYR A 300 -7.53 1.72 6.37
CA TYR A 300 -6.12 1.87 5.99
C TYR A 300 -5.90 3.08 5.07
N PHE A 301 -6.81 3.33 4.13
CA PHE A 301 -6.68 4.43 3.18
C PHE A 301 -6.92 5.79 3.85
N ASN A 302 -7.98 5.94 4.63
CA ASN A 302 -8.37 7.23 5.20
C ASN A 302 -7.45 7.64 6.36
N ASN A 303 -6.98 6.71 7.18
CA ASN A 303 -6.13 7.03 8.33
C ASN A 303 -4.64 7.13 7.94
N TYR A 304 -4.18 6.36 6.96
CA TYR A 304 -2.75 6.23 6.66
C TYR A 304 -2.35 6.46 5.20
N GLY A 305 -3.31 6.73 4.31
CA GLY A 305 -3.06 6.85 2.88
C GLY A 305 -2.62 5.55 2.20
N ARG A 306 -2.78 4.40 2.87
CA ARG A 306 -2.36 3.09 2.34
C ARG A 306 -3.37 2.58 1.33
N ASN A 307 -2.99 2.51 0.07
CA ASN A 307 -3.89 2.01 -0.98
C ASN A 307 -3.89 0.48 -1.03
N SER A 308 -4.85 -0.17 -0.35
CA SER A 308 -4.96 -1.63 -0.18
C SER A 308 -3.77 -2.28 0.56
N TYR A 309 -3.81 -3.60 0.75
CA TYR A 309 -2.83 -4.33 1.54
C TYR A 309 -1.39 -4.21 1.02
N ASN A 310 -1.18 -4.01 -0.28
CA ASN A 310 0.16 -3.86 -0.89
C ASN A 310 0.60 -2.40 -1.12
N ASN A 311 -0.20 -1.43 -0.64
CA ASN A 311 0.01 0.00 -0.88
C ASN A 311 0.05 0.41 -2.38
N ALA A 312 -0.48 -0.41 -3.27
CA ALA A 312 -0.56 -0.17 -4.71
C ALA A 312 -1.93 -0.54 -5.31
N GLY A 313 -2.95 -0.59 -4.46
CA GLY A 313 -4.34 -0.84 -4.82
C GLY A 313 -4.62 -2.28 -5.21
N ALA A 314 -3.92 -3.29 -4.67
CA ALA A 314 -4.27 -4.67 -4.93
C ALA A 314 -5.77 -4.95 -4.71
N SER A 315 -6.30 -5.86 -5.53
CA SER A 315 -7.67 -6.36 -5.36
C SER A 315 -7.77 -7.16 -4.06
N ILE A 316 -8.80 -6.89 -3.28
CA ILE A 316 -9.11 -7.63 -2.05
C ILE A 316 -10.15 -8.69 -2.43
N ASN A 317 -9.75 -9.96 -2.42
CA ASN A 317 -10.62 -11.07 -2.81
C ASN A 317 -10.94 -11.92 -1.59
N SER A 318 -12.23 -12.01 -1.28
CA SER A 318 -12.78 -12.78 -0.17
C SER A 318 -13.51 -14.02 -0.70
N TYR A 319 -13.21 -15.18 -0.15
CA TYR A 319 -13.88 -16.44 -0.48
C TYR A 319 -14.59 -16.98 0.75
N VAL A 320 -15.91 -17.11 0.69
CA VAL A 320 -16.74 -17.69 1.76
C VAL A 320 -17.22 -19.08 1.36
N HIS A 321 -17.85 -19.80 2.30
CA HIS A 321 -18.28 -21.18 2.12
C HIS A 321 -17.13 -22.13 1.79
N TYR A 322 -15.96 -21.91 2.40
CA TYR A 322 -14.81 -22.79 2.22
C TYR A 322 -15.02 -24.10 2.99
N SER A 323 -14.98 -25.22 2.27
CA SER A 323 -15.13 -26.57 2.85
C SER A 323 -16.47 -26.76 3.60
N THR A 324 -16.59 -27.84 4.40
CA THR A 324 -17.75 -28.11 5.26
C THR A 324 -17.31 -28.21 6.70
N GLY A 325 -17.98 -27.50 7.61
CA GLY A 325 -17.67 -27.57 9.04
C GLY A 325 -16.31 -26.95 9.41
N PHE A 326 -15.77 -26.07 8.56
CA PHE A 326 -14.42 -25.56 8.69
C PHE A 326 -14.40 -24.38 9.66
N VAL A 327 -13.76 -24.58 10.81
CA VAL A 327 -13.58 -23.57 11.86
C VAL A 327 -12.21 -22.93 11.69
N ASN A 328 -12.05 -22.15 10.63
CA ASN A 328 -10.92 -21.25 10.48
C ASN A 328 -11.20 -20.18 9.41
N ALA A 329 -10.44 -19.09 9.50
CA ALA A 329 -10.25 -18.14 8.42
C ALA A 329 -8.74 -18.01 8.16
N PHE A 330 -8.34 -17.60 6.96
CA PHE A 330 -6.93 -17.40 6.66
C PHE A 330 -6.69 -16.50 5.44
N TRP A 331 -5.57 -15.78 5.49
CA TRP A 331 -4.83 -15.28 4.33
C TRP A 331 -3.84 -16.32 3.80
N ASP A 332 -3.85 -16.61 2.49
CA ASP A 332 -2.98 -17.62 1.88
C ASP A 332 -1.79 -17.07 1.06
N GLY A 333 -1.54 -15.77 1.14
CA GLY A 333 -0.58 -15.06 0.29
C GLY A 333 -1.20 -14.43 -0.96
N THR A 334 -2.48 -14.71 -1.27
CA THR A 334 -3.19 -14.12 -2.42
C THR A 334 -4.61 -13.63 -2.09
N GLN A 335 -5.34 -14.34 -1.24
CA GLN A 335 -6.73 -14.03 -0.91
C GLN A 335 -7.10 -14.39 0.53
N MET A 336 -8.21 -13.84 1.01
CA MET A 336 -8.80 -14.22 2.30
C MET A 336 -9.86 -15.30 2.08
N THR A 337 -9.88 -16.27 2.99
CA THR A 337 -10.78 -17.42 2.92
C THR A 337 -11.44 -17.64 4.27
N TYR A 338 -12.75 -17.85 4.26
CA TYR A 338 -13.56 -17.95 5.47
C TYR A 338 -14.38 -19.25 5.44
N GLY A 339 -14.27 -20.02 6.53
CA GLY A 339 -15.13 -21.16 6.77
C GLY A 339 -16.46 -20.76 7.41
N ASP A 340 -17.47 -21.61 7.23
CA ASP A 340 -18.80 -21.41 7.79
C ASP A 340 -18.94 -21.81 9.26
N GLY A 341 -17.84 -22.24 9.88
CA GLY A 341 -17.85 -22.85 11.20
C GLY A 341 -18.45 -24.26 11.19
N ASP A 342 -18.53 -24.89 12.37
CA ASP A 342 -19.06 -26.24 12.55
C ASP A 342 -20.58 -26.27 12.78
N GLY A 343 -21.22 -25.10 12.88
CA GLY A 343 -22.64 -24.93 13.16
C GLY A 343 -23.08 -25.31 14.57
N SER A 344 -22.15 -25.72 15.44
CA SER A 344 -22.43 -26.20 16.81
C SER A 344 -21.74 -25.37 17.88
N ASN A 345 -20.47 -25.05 17.68
CA ASN A 345 -19.68 -24.15 18.52
C ASN A 345 -19.45 -22.81 17.81
N TYR A 346 -19.32 -22.84 16.48
CA TYR A 346 -18.96 -21.67 15.69
C TYR A 346 -19.86 -21.53 14.46
N THR A 347 -20.20 -20.27 14.16
CA THR A 347 -20.83 -19.84 12.90
C THR A 347 -19.77 -19.28 11.95
N ALA A 348 -20.18 -18.76 10.80
CA ALA A 348 -19.27 -18.28 9.77
C ALA A 348 -18.24 -17.25 10.29
N LEU A 349 -16.96 -17.50 10.05
CA LEU A 349 -15.86 -16.70 10.61
C LEU A 349 -15.63 -15.42 9.78
N THR A 350 -16.66 -14.57 9.70
CA THR A 350 -16.69 -13.36 8.86
C THR A 350 -16.96 -12.09 9.66
N SER A 351 -16.88 -12.15 11.00
CA SER A 351 -16.95 -10.94 11.84
C SER A 351 -15.90 -9.91 11.44
N THR A 352 -16.18 -8.63 11.70
CA THR A 352 -15.34 -7.53 11.21
C THR A 352 -13.90 -7.60 11.73
N ASP A 353 -13.73 -7.98 12.99
CA ASP A 353 -12.42 -8.22 13.60
C ASP A 353 -11.63 -9.31 12.86
N VAL A 354 -12.26 -10.41 12.47
CA VAL A 354 -11.64 -11.50 11.69
C VAL A 354 -11.32 -11.05 10.27
N VAL A 355 -12.26 -10.40 9.57
CA VAL A 355 -12.00 -9.93 8.20
C VAL A 355 -10.85 -8.93 8.19
N GLY A 356 -10.82 -8.01 9.16
CA GLY A 356 -9.72 -7.07 9.36
C GLY A 356 -8.40 -7.77 9.72
N HIS A 357 -8.45 -8.81 10.56
CA HIS A 357 -7.31 -9.65 10.93
C HIS A 357 -6.70 -10.33 9.68
N GLU A 358 -7.51 -10.99 8.86
CA GLU A 358 -7.01 -11.68 7.65
C GLU A 358 -6.39 -10.72 6.63
N ILE A 359 -7.02 -9.56 6.40
CA ILE A 359 -6.47 -8.55 5.49
C ILE A 359 -5.18 -7.94 6.07
N THR A 360 -5.07 -7.88 7.39
CA THR A 360 -3.88 -7.35 8.07
C THR A 360 -2.69 -8.31 7.95
N HIS A 361 -2.88 -9.62 7.88
CA HIS A 361 -1.78 -10.53 7.49
C HIS A 361 -1.19 -10.14 6.12
N ALA A 362 -2.04 -9.78 5.15
CA ALA A 362 -1.57 -9.30 3.85
C ALA A 362 -0.82 -7.96 3.95
N VAL A 363 -1.24 -7.06 4.86
CA VAL A 363 -0.52 -5.81 5.16
C VAL A 363 0.85 -6.10 5.76
N THR A 364 0.93 -7.02 6.73
CA THR A 364 2.17 -7.47 7.35
C THR A 364 3.12 -8.08 6.33
N GLU A 365 2.63 -8.97 5.45
CA GLU A 365 3.42 -9.55 4.36
C GLU A 365 4.00 -8.49 3.42
N ASN A 366 3.21 -7.46 3.09
CA ASN A 366 3.60 -6.37 2.21
C ASN A 366 4.22 -5.16 2.97
N SER A 367 4.79 -5.41 4.14
CA SER A 367 5.52 -4.42 4.92
C SER A 367 6.70 -5.04 5.70
N ALA A 368 6.54 -5.34 6.99
CA ALA A 368 7.59 -5.94 7.82
C ALA A 368 7.95 -7.37 7.39
N ALA A 369 7.02 -8.08 6.74
CA ALA A 369 7.13 -9.48 6.35
C ALA A 369 7.52 -10.40 7.53
N LEU A 370 6.88 -10.18 8.69
CA LEU A 370 7.13 -10.92 9.92
C LEU A 370 7.01 -12.43 9.67
N VAL A 371 8.09 -13.17 9.92
CA VAL A 371 8.14 -14.62 9.78
C VAL A 371 7.14 -15.23 10.74
N TYR A 372 6.28 -16.08 10.21
CA TYR A 372 5.17 -16.70 10.94
C TYR A 372 5.65 -17.87 11.83
N SER A 373 6.52 -17.56 12.78
CA SER A 373 7.06 -18.52 13.77
C SER A 373 7.62 -17.81 15.00
N TYR A 374 7.46 -18.42 16.18
CA TYR A 374 7.92 -17.92 17.48
C TYR A 374 7.52 -16.45 17.70
N GLU A 375 8.38 -15.59 18.25
CA GLU A 375 8.01 -14.21 18.59
C GLU A 375 7.62 -13.37 17.36
N SER A 376 8.32 -13.51 16.23
CA SER A 376 7.94 -12.76 15.02
C SER A 376 6.56 -13.18 14.51
N GLY A 377 6.20 -14.46 14.66
CA GLY A 377 4.87 -14.95 14.34
C GLY A 377 3.82 -14.48 15.34
N ALA A 378 4.16 -14.45 16.63
CA ALA A 378 3.27 -13.91 17.67
C ALA A 378 2.98 -12.41 17.49
N LEU A 379 3.98 -11.64 17.05
CA LEU A 379 3.78 -10.25 16.62
C LEU A 379 2.91 -10.18 15.37
N ASN A 380 3.09 -11.07 14.39
CA ASN A 380 2.26 -11.12 13.18
C ASN A 380 0.78 -11.33 13.54
N GLU A 381 0.47 -12.32 14.39
CA GLU A 381 -0.87 -12.55 14.96
C GLU A 381 -1.40 -11.35 15.73
N SER A 382 -0.59 -10.77 16.62
CA SER A 382 -1.02 -9.66 17.45
C SER A 382 -1.30 -8.40 16.63
N PHE A 383 -0.51 -8.08 15.60
CA PHE A 383 -0.82 -6.96 14.72
C PHE A 383 -2.14 -7.19 13.97
N SER A 384 -2.41 -8.41 13.53
CA SER A 384 -3.69 -8.76 12.91
C SER A 384 -4.87 -8.58 13.87
N ASP A 385 -4.74 -8.98 15.14
CA ASP A 385 -5.74 -8.72 16.19
C ASP A 385 -5.92 -7.22 16.46
N ILE A 386 -4.82 -6.48 16.62
CA ILE A 386 -4.81 -5.03 16.85
C ILE A 386 -5.62 -4.30 15.77
N PHE A 387 -5.36 -4.61 14.50
CA PHE A 387 -6.04 -3.93 13.42
C PHE A 387 -7.46 -4.46 13.20
N GLY A 388 -7.73 -5.74 13.43
CA GLY A 388 -9.09 -6.27 13.48
C GLY A 388 -9.97 -5.49 14.45
N VAL A 389 -9.51 -5.33 15.70
CA VAL A 389 -10.20 -4.55 16.74
C VAL A 389 -10.26 -3.06 16.38
N ALA A 390 -9.17 -2.45 15.90
CA ALA A 390 -9.17 -1.03 15.53
C ALA A 390 -10.15 -0.72 14.39
N ILE A 391 -10.30 -1.64 13.43
CA ILE A 391 -11.27 -1.52 12.33
C ILE A 391 -12.69 -1.66 12.86
N ASP A 392 -12.95 -2.58 13.80
CA ASP A 392 -14.26 -2.69 14.42
C ASP A 392 -14.63 -1.43 15.22
N PHE A 393 -13.70 -0.87 16.00
CA PHE A 393 -13.89 0.44 16.65
C PHE A 393 -14.14 1.57 15.64
N TYR A 394 -13.50 1.53 14.47
CA TYR A 394 -13.66 2.54 13.42
C TYR A 394 -15.08 2.54 12.82
N ILE A 395 -15.70 1.37 12.63
CA ILE A 395 -17.03 1.28 11.99
C ILE A 395 -18.19 1.02 12.96
N ASN A 396 -17.93 0.48 14.14
CA ASN A 396 -18.92 0.12 15.16
C ASN A 396 -18.50 0.59 16.58
N PRO A 397 -18.16 1.88 16.80
CA PRO A 397 -17.61 2.35 18.09
C PRO A 397 -18.51 2.13 19.30
N GLY A 398 -19.81 1.90 19.12
CA GLY A 398 -20.76 1.64 20.20
C GLY A 398 -20.86 0.17 20.65
N THR A 399 -20.34 -0.76 19.86
CA THR A 399 -20.42 -2.21 20.13
C THR A 399 -19.07 -2.93 20.06
N ALA A 400 -18.07 -2.30 19.46
CA ALA A 400 -16.71 -2.82 19.38
C ALA A 400 -16.14 -3.07 20.79
N ASN A 401 -15.31 -4.11 20.87
CA ASN A 401 -14.69 -4.56 22.12
C ASN A 401 -13.28 -5.11 21.84
N TYR A 402 -12.60 -5.58 22.88
CA TYR A 402 -11.22 -6.10 22.80
C TYR A 402 -11.17 -7.63 22.82
N LEU A 403 -12.21 -8.29 22.32
CA LEU A 403 -12.30 -9.74 22.17
C LEU A 403 -12.16 -10.09 20.69
N MET A 404 -11.49 -11.21 20.40
CA MET A 404 -11.39 -11.73 19.04
C MET A 404 -12.35 -12.90 18.87
N GLY A 405 -13.27 -12.77 17.92
CA GLY A 405 -14.18 -13.84 17.51
C GLY A 405 -15.31 -14.17 18.48
N ASP A 406 -15.66 -13.25 19.38
CA ASP A 406 -16.83 -13.37 20.25
C ASP A 406 -18.15 -13.48 19.46
N GLN A 407 -18.24 -12.77 18.33
CA GLN A 407 -19.46 -12.69 17.52
C GLN A 407 -19.83 -14.01 16.83
N PHE A 408 -18.84 -14.76 16.32
CA PHE A 408 -19.12 -16.02 15.62
C PHE A 408 -19.15 -17.24 16.55
N ALA A 409 -18.65 -17.11 17.79
CA ALA A 409 -18.74 -18.15 18.81
C ALA A 409 -20.16 -18.23 19.39
N ILE A 410 -20.84 -19.38 19.22
CA ILE A 410 -22.23 -19.58 19.67
C ILE A 410 -22.34 -19.48 21.21
N SER A 411 -21.28 -19.84 21.93
CA SER A 411 -21.21 -19.70 23.39
C SER A 411 -20.95 -18.26 23.85
N GLY A 412 -20.56 -17.35 22.95
CA GLY A 412 -20.05 -16.02 23.25
C GLY A 412 -18.65 -16.02 23.90
N ILE A 413 -17.98 -17.17 23.97
CA ILE A 413 -16.61 -17.28 24.46
C ILE A 413 -15.67 -16.98 23.28
N PRO A 414 -14.88 -15.90 23.35
CA PRO A 414 -13.98 -15.52 22.26
C PRO A 414 -12.80 -16.49 22.15
N PHE A 415 -12.11 -16.43 21.00
CA PHE A 415 -10.82 -17.10 20.84
C PHE A 415 -9.74 -16.47 21.70
N ARG A 416 -9.71 -15.13 21.76
CA ARG A 416 -8.71 -14.37 22.50
C ARG A 416 -9.34 -13.15 23.16
N SER A 417 -8.72 -12.67 24.23
CA SER A 417 -9.05 -11.38 24.85
C SER A 417 -7.79 -10.54 24.90
N MET A 418 -7.80 -9.37 24.27
CA MET A 418 -6.70 -8.42 24.40
C MET A 418 -6.69 -7.76 25.78
N SER A 419 -7.87 -7.59 26.41
CA SER A 419 -7.97 -6.97 27.74
C SER A 419 -7.61 -7.89 28.91
N ASN A 420 -7.70 -9.21 28.71
CA ASN A 420 -7.38 -10.20 29.74
C ASN A 420 -6.97 -11.54 29.11
N PRO A 421 -5.78 -11.63 28.47
CA PRO A 421 -5.32 -12.84 27.79
C PRO A 421 -5.30 -14.07 28.72
N ASN A 422 -4.85 -13.88 29.97
CA ASN A 422 -4.70 -14.96 30.95
C ASN A 422 -6.01 -15.71 31.24
N LEU A 423 -7.16 -15.03 31.14
CA LEU A 423 -8.49 -15.65 31.32
C LEU A 423 -8.78 -16.73 30.26
N TYR A 424 -8.21 -16.59 29.07
CA TYR A 424 -8.44 -17.48 27.92
C TYR A 424 -7.24 -18.34 27.56
N GLY A 425 -6.23 -18.39 28.44
CA GLY A 425 -5.08 -19.29 28.31
C GLY A 425 -3.91 -18.73 27.51
N ASP A 426 -3.91 -17.42 27.22
CA ASP A 426 -2.80 -16.72 26.57
C ASP A 426 -2.02 -15.89 27.60
N PRO A 427 -0.69 -15.68 27.45
CA PRO A 427 0.10 -14.81 28.32
C PRO A 427 -0.25 -13.34 28.12
N ASP A 428 -0.33 -12.59 29.22
CA ASP A 428 -0.39 -11.12 29.21
C ASP A 428 0.98 -10.46 29.53
N THR A 429 1.95 -11.27 29.97
CA THR A 429 3.29 -10.85 30.37
C THR A 429 4.33 -11.72 29.66
N TYR A 430 5.39 -11.10 29.14
CA TYR A 430 6.50 -11.81 28.48
C TYR A 430 7.17 -12.82 29.42
N ASN A 431 7.23 -14.10 28.98
CA ASN A 431 7.66 -15.24 29.81
C ASN A 431 6.85 -15.41 31.12
N GLY A 432 5.63 -14.86 31.18
CA GLY A 432 4.74 -14.94 32.33
C GLY A 432 3.87 -16.20 32.36
N THR A 433 2.73 -16.07 33.04
CA THR A 433 1.69 -17.08 33.10
C THR A 433 1.21 -17.41 31.69
N ASN A 434 0.92 -18.69 31.42
CA ASN A 434 0.49 -19.21 30.11
C ASN A 434 1.49 -19.06 28.94
N TRP A 435 2.71 -18.56 29.17
CA TRP A 435 3.71 -18.44 28.10
C TRP A 435 4.06 -19.78 27.45
N TYR A 436 4.00 -19.83 26.11
CA TYR A 436 4.26 -21.03 25.34
C TYR A 436 5.72 -21.11 24.87
N THR A 437 6.37 -22.26 25.11
CA THR A 437 7.79 -22.50 24.77
C THR A 437 8.01 -23.69 23.81
N GLY A 438 6.94 -24.36 23.40
CA GLY A 438 7.01 -25.53 22.51
C GLY A 438 7.19 -25.15 21.04
N SER A 439 7.14 -26.14 20.16
CA SER A 439 7.22 -25.97 18.69
C SER A 439 5.86 -26.09 17.99
N GLY A 440 4.80 -26.45 18.71
CA GLY A 440 3.44 -26.48 18.18
C GLY A 440 2.97 -25.06 17.86
N ASP A 441 1.96 -24.93 17.00
CA ASP A 441 1.44 -23.63 16.58
C ASP A 441 2.57 -22.67 16.11
N ASN A 442 3.50 -23.20 15.32
CA ASN A 442 4.69 -22.51 14.83
C ASN A 442 5.56 -21.87 15.93
N GLY A 443 5.52 -22.36 17.17
CA GLY A 443 6.17 -21.73 18.32
C GLY A 443 5.22 -20.91 19.20
N GLY A 444 3.92 -21.24 19.17
CA GLY A 444 2.86 -20.58 19.94
C GLY A 444 2.55 -19.18 19.42
N VAL A 445 2.44 -19.00 18.11
CA VAL A 445 2.19 -17.68 17.52
C VAL A 445 0.85 -17.11 17.97
N HIS A 446 -0.22 -17.93 17.98
CA HIS A 446 -1.53 -17.47 18.44
C HIS A 446 -1.54 -17.27 19.95
N THR A 447 -0.90 -18.17 20.72
CA THR A 447 -0.84 -18.06 22.18
C THR A 447 -0.05 -16.84 22.61
N ASN A 448 1.22 -16.75 22.21
CA ASN A 448 2.11 -15.70 22.70
C ASN A 448 1.73 -14.30 22.20
N SER A 449 0.86 -14.17 21.17
CA SER A 449 0.30 -12.89 20.72
C SER A 449 -0.37 -12.09 21.84
N GLY A 450 -0.87 -12.78 22.87
CA GLY A 450 -1.50 -12.20 24.06
C GLY A 450 -0.69 -11.08 24.72
N VAL A 451 0.64 -11.15 24.68
CA VAL A 451 1.53 -10.13 25.28
C VAL A 451 1.40 -8.79 24.58
N GLN A 452 1.48 -8.75 23.24
CA GLN A 452 1.31 -7.50 22.51
C GLN A 452 -0.18 -7.09 22.42
N ASN A 453 -1.11 -8.05 22.45
CA ASN A 453 -2.53 -7.74 22.54
C ASN A 453 -2.86 -6.97 23.83
N PHE A 454 -2.34 -7.41 24.98
CA PHE A 454 -2.52 -6.69 26.24
C PHE A 454 -1.78 -5.36 26.28
N TRP A 455 -0.60 -5.28 25.64
CA TRP A 455 0.09 -4.00 25.44
C TRP A 455 -0.80 -2.99 24.71
N PHE A 456 -1.45 -3.40 23.62
CA PHE A 456 -2.32 -2.50 22.84
C PHE A 456 -3.56 -2.08 23.64
N TYR A 457 -4.18 -3.00 24.36
CA TYR A 457 -5.28 -2.69 25.26
C TYR A 457 -4.87 -1.66 26.33
N LEU A 458 -3.75 -1.88 27.03
CA LEU A 458 -3.25 -0.95 28.04
C LEU A 458 -2.90 0.42 27.45
N LEU A 459 -2.42 0.45 26.21
CA LEU A 459 -2.13 1.70 25.52
C LEU A 459 -3.42 2.49 25.24
N ALA A 460 -4.47 1.83 24.75
CA ALA A 460 -5.74 2.46 24.38
C ALA A 460 -6.67 2.76 25.58
N GLU A 461 -6.70 1.89 26.59
CA GLU A 461 -7.65 1.99 27.72
C GLU A 461 -6.97 2.39 29.04
N GLY A 462 -5.64 2.32 29.09
CA GLY A 462 -4.88 2.55 30.32
C GLY A 462 -5.03 1.38 31.29
N GLY A 463 -4.40 1.51 32.45
CA GLY A 463 -4.51 0.49 33.49
C GLY A 463 -3.37 0.52 34.49
N SER A 464 -3.57 -0.11 35.63
CA SER A 464 -2.53 -0.23 36.66
C SER A 464 -2.60 -1.61 37.32
N GLY A 465 -1.46 -2.14 37.73
CA GLY A 465 -1.40 -3.45 38.37
C GLY A 465 0.02 -3.90 38.65
N THR A 466 0.18 -5.20 38.84
CA THR A 466 1.48 -5.87 38.95
C THR A 466 1.47 -7.02 37.96
N ASN A 467 2.47 -7.09 37.09
CA ASN A 467 2.57 -8.16 36.09
C ASN A 467 3.15 -9.46 36.69
N ASP A 468 3.19 -10.52 35.90
CA ASP A 468 3.60 -11.85 36.37
C ASP A 468 5.03 -11.93 36.91
N ILE A 469 5.90 -11.00 36.53
CA ILE A 469 7.29 -10.92 36.99
C ILE A 469 7.48 -9.99 38.21
N GLY A 470 6.38 -9.48 38.78
CA GLY A 470 6.38 -8.69 40.02
C GLY A 470 6.59 -7.19 39.84
N ASN A 471 6.55 -6.68 38.61
CA ASN A 471 6.70 -5.25 38.33
C ASN A 471 5.35 -4.54 38.46
N ALA A 472 5.27 -3.58 39.40
CA ALA A 472 4.13 -2.68 39.49
C ALA A 472 4.16 -1.67 38.33
N PHE A 473 3.04 -1.48 37.64
CA PHE A 473 2.90 -0.59 36.49
C PHE A 473 1.67 0.31 36.60
N ASN A 474 1.73 1.45 35.90
CA ASN A 474 0.63 2.37 35.71
C ASN A 474 0.74 2.99 34.30
N VAL A 475 -0.27 2.79 33.48
CA VAL A 475 -0.36 3.24 32.09
C VAL A 475 -1.51 4.21 31.99
N THR A 476 -1.23 5.42 31.51
CA THR A 476 -2.26 6.39 31.13
C THR A 476 -2.70 6.07 29.71
N SER A 477 -4.00 6.05 29.46
CA SER A 477 -4.54 5.78 28.13
C SER A 477 -4.22 6.89 27.14
N ILE A 478 -4.12 6.50 25.88
CA ILE A 478 -4.27 7.38 24.70
C ILE A 478 -5.48 6.91 23.90
N SER A 479 -5.87 7.59 22.83
CA SER A 479 -7.00 7.11 22.03
C SER A 479 -6.65 5.80 21.30
N VAL A 480 -7.64 4.94 21.06
CA VAL A 480 -7.46 3.73 20.23
C VAL A 480 -6.92 4.07 18.83
N THR A 481 -7.29 5.24 18.30
CA THR A 481 -6.77 5.77 17.03
C THR A 481 -5.29 6.10 17.10
N ASP A 482 -4.83 6.73 18.20
CA ASP A 482 -3.42 7.06 18.38
C ASP A 482 -2.58 5.79 18.62
N ALA A 483 -3.12 4.86 19.41
CA ALA A 483 -2.53 3.53 19.64
C ALA A 483 -2.38 2.76 18.32
N ALA A 484 -3.43 2.72 17.49
CA ALA A 484 -3.41 2.08 16.18
C ALA A 484 -2.41 2.75 15.22
N SER A 485 -2.25 4.08 15.29
CA SER A 485 -1.27 4.82 14.50
C SER A 485 0.17 4.47 14.88
N ILE A 486 0.45 4.29 16.18
CA ILE A 486 1.75 3.83 16.68
C ILE A 486 2.03 2.40 16.21
N ALA A 487 1.05 1.50 16.36
CA ALA A 487 1.16 0.13 15.88
C ALA A 487 1.41 0.10 14.35
N TYR A 488 0.69 0.92 13.58
CA TYR A 488 0.78 0.94 12.12
C TYR A 488 2.14 1.40 11.65
N ARG A 489 2.66 2.49 12.23
CA ARG A 489 3.99 2.98 11.89
C ARG A 489 5.08 1.99 12.31
N SER A 490 4.95 1.38 13.49
CA SER A 490 5.89 0.35 13.96
C SER A 490 5.96 -0.82 12.97
N LEU A 491 4.80 -1.37 12.59
CA LEU A 491 4.68 -2.47 11.62
C LEU A 491 5.20 -2.10 10.23
N THR A 492 4.80 -0.94 9.71
CA THR A 492 5.01 -0.64 8.28
C THR A 492 6.30 0.11 7.96
N THR A 493 6.95 0.71 8.96
CA THR A 493 8.14 1.54 8.76
C THR A 493 9.40 0.91 9.35
N TYR A 494 9.29 0.21 10.49
CA TYR A 494 10.46 -0.13 11.31
C TYR A 494 10.69 -1.62 11.50
N LEU A 495 9.62 -2.38 11.74
CA LEU A 495 9.74 -3.82 11.95
C LEU A 495 10.26 -4.53 10.69
N THR A 496 10.96 -5.64 10.92
CA THR A 496 11.56 -6.47 9.89
C THR A 496 11.17 -7.93 10.11
N ALA A 497 11.47 -8.79 9.13
CA ALA A 497 10.95 -10.16 9.10
C ALA A 497 11.21 -11.00 10.37
N ASN A 498 12.35 -10.81 11.06
CA ASN A 498 12.70 -11.56 12.27
C ASN A 498 12.61 -10.71 13.54
N SER A 499 11.88 -9.60 13.51
CA SER A 499 11.74 -8.74 14.68
C SER A 499 11.14 -9.51 15.86
N GLN A 500 11.70 -9.26 17.03
CA GLN A 500 11.32 -9.86 18.31
C GLN A 500 10.53 -8.86 19.17
N TYR A 501 10.05 -9.26 20.33
CA TYR A 501 9.31 -8.37 21.25
C TYR A 501 10.11 -7.12 21.67
N SER A 502 11.43 -7.24 21.82
CA SER A 502 12.32 -6.11 22.10
C SER A 502 12.38 -5.09 20.96
N ASP A 503 12.35 -5.55 19.71
CA ASP A 503 12.28 -4.68 18.53
C ASP A 503 10.92 -3.98 18.46
N ALA A 504 9.83 -4.72 18.67
CA ALA A 504 8.47 -4.18 18.71
C ALA A 504 8.34 -3.06 19.75
N ARG A 505 8.93 -3.22 20.93
CA ARG A 505 9.03 -2.16 21.93
C ARG A 505 9.76 -0.93 21.39
N ASN A 506 11.00 -1.10 20.93
CA ASN A 506 11.83 0.03 20.49
C ASN A 506 11.17 0.81 19.36
N TYR A 507 10.58 0.10 18.39
CA TYR A 507 9.96 0.70 17.22
C TYR A 507 8.57 1.27 17.48
N ALA A 508 7.82 0.74 18.44
CA ALA A 508 6.61 1.41 18.91
C ALA A 508 6.95 2.75 19.61
N ILE A 509 7.96 2.78 20.48
CA ILE A 509 8.42 4.01 21.14
C ILE A 509 8.91 5.02 20.09
N GLN A 510 9.75 4.59 19.14
CA GLN A 510 10.20 5.45 18.05
C GLN A 510 9.02 5.97 17.21
N SER A 511 8.02 5.13 16.95
CA SER A 511 6.81 5.54 16.23
C SER A 511 6.01 6.60 16.98
N ALA A 512 5.88 6.47 18.30
CA ALA A 512 5.23 7.47 19.14
C ALA A 512 6.01 8.80 19.12
N ILE A 513 7.35 8.75 19.20
CA ILE A 513 8.20 9.94 19.09
C ILE A 513 8.03 10.63 17.73
N ASP A 514 8.01 9.88 16.64
CA ASP A 514 7.89 10.44 15.30
C ASP A 514 6.53 11.12 15.07
N LEU A 515 5.46 10.53 15.62
CA LEU A 515 4.09 10.99 15.41
C LEU A 515 3.73 12.15 16.34
N TYR A 516 4.16 12.09 17.61
CA TYR A 516 3.69 12.99 18.67
C TYR A 516 4.81 13.79 19.35
N GLY A 517 6.07 13.49 19.04
CA GLY A 517 7.25 14.12 19.61
C GLY A 517 7.77 13.43 20.87
N SER A 518 9.03 13.71 21.23
CA SER A 518 9.64 13.24 22.47
C SER A 518 8.93 13.86 23.70
N CYS A 519 8.79 13.05 24.73
CA CYS A 519 8.11 13.30 26.00
C CYS A 519 6.62 13.62 25.86
N SER A 520 6.03 13.19 24.75
CA SER A 520 4.59 13.20 24.54
C SER A 520 3.90 12.21 25.46
N THR A 521 2.61 12.42 25.71
CA THR A 521 1.76 11.47 26.44
C THR A 521 1.79 10.07 25.81
N GLU A 522 1.90 10.02 24.49
CA GLU A 522 1.92 8.84 23.64
C GLU A 522 3.23 8.06 23.78
N GLU A 523 4.38 8.73 23.79
CA GLU A 523 5.67 8.05 24.05
C GLU A 523 5.68 7.45 25.47
N ILE A 524 5.23 8.22 26.46
CA ILE A 524 5.20 7.80 27.86
C ILE A 524 4.28 6.58 28.02
N ALA A 525 3.06 6.66 27.50
CA ALA A 525 2.09 5.57 27.54
C ALA A 525 2.61 4.32 26.82
N THR A 526 3.16 4.48 25.62
CA THR A 526 3.75 3.38 24.82
C THR A 526 4.85 2.67 25.59
N THR A 527 5.76 3.43 26.19
CA THR A 527 6.89 2.89 26.96
C THR A 527 6.40 2.15 28.21
N ASN A 528 5.46 2.74 28.94
CA ASN A 528 4.93 2.17 30.18
C ASN A 528 4.04 0.94 29.91
N ALA A 529 3.32 0.90 28.80
CA ALA A 529 2.57 -0.28 28.38
C ALA A 529 3.50 -1.46 28.08
N TRP A 530 4.63 -1.23 27.40
CA TRP A 530 5.61 -2.30 27.15
C TRP A 530 6.25 -2.81 28.45
N TYR A 531 6.53 -1.89 29.38
CA TYR A 531 6.99 -2.24 30.72
C TYR A 531 5.94 -3.08 31.49
N ALA A 532 4.66 -2.72 31.37
CA ALA A 532 3.56 -3.45 32.00
C ALA A 532 3.52 -4.91 31.53
N VAL A 533 3.74 -5.18 30.24
CA VAL A 533 3.80 -6.55 29.71
C VAL A 533 5.17 -7.23 29.86
N GLY A 534 6.06 -6.67 30.68
CA GLY A 534 7.33 -7.29 31.08
C GLY A 534 8.51 -7.03 30.15
N ILE A 535 8.44 -6.04 29.25
CA ILE A 535 9.48 -5.78 28.25
C ILE A 535 10.09 -4.39 28.47
N GLY A 536 11.39 -4.37 28.78
CA GLY A 536 12.17 -3.17 29.01
C GLY A 536 11.83 -2.45 30.33
N GLY A 537 12.29 -1.21 30.48
CA GLY A 537 12.07 -0.39 31.67
C GLY A 537 10.90 0.58 31.53
N VAL A 538 10.42 1.08 32.68
CA VAL A 538 9.47 2.20 32.77
C VAL A 538 10.02 3.45 32.08
N TYR A 539 9.13 4.29 31.56
CA TYR A 539 9.53 5.59 31.01
C TYR A 539 10.29 6.42 32.05
N SER A 540 11.37 7.06 31.61
CA SER A 540 12.13 8.01 32.42
C SER A 540 12.22 9.33 31.70
N ASN A 541 11.75 10.39 32.35
CA ASN A 541 11.97 11.77 31.92
C ASN A 541 13.33 12.29 32.39
N ALA A 542 14.34 11.44 32.54
CA ALA A 542 15.69 11.92 32.77
C ALA A 542 16.31 12.30 31.43
N VAL A 543 17.00 13.44 31.40
CA VAL A 543 17.97 13.75 30.36
C VAL A 543 19.19 12.89 30.62
N ILE A 544 19.76 12.26 29.58
CA ILE A 544 21.00 11.48 29.72
C ILE A 544 21.98 12.01 28.68
N ALA A 545 23.06 12.63 29.12
CA ALA A 545 24.12 13.11 28.27
C ALA A 545 24.98 11.92 27.81
N ALA A 546 25.17 11.76 26.49
CA ALA A 546 26.01 10.71 25.92
C ALA A 546 26.64 11.17 24.61
N PHE A 547 27.89 10.80 24.38
CA PHE A 547 28.57 11.06 23.10
C PHE A 547 29.69 10.06 22.82
N ASN A 548 30.16 10.05 21.57
CA ASN A 548 31.42 9.44 21.17
C ASN A 548 32.15 10.30 20.13
N ALA A 549 33.43 10.01 19.88
CA ALA A 549 34.23 10.63 18.83
C ALA A 549 34.67 9.60 17.77
N ASN A 550 34.91 10.05 16.54
CA ASN A 550 35.42 9.19 15.46
C ASN A 550 36.85 8.70 15.72
N ILE A 551 37.66 9.49 16.41
CA ILE A 551 39.00 9.15 16.92
C ILE A 551 39.20 9.80 18.29
N THR A 552 39.95 9.14 19.17
CA THR A 552 40.30 9.64 20.51
C THR A 552 41.80 9.83 20.71
N TYR A 553 42.61 9.51 19.68
CA TYR A 553 44.06 9.61 19.72
C TYR A 553 44.62 10.15 18.40
N SER A 554 45.56 11.10 18.45
CA SER A 554 46.23 11.63 17.27
C SER A 554 47.68 12.06 17.53
N CYS A 555 48.62 11.61 16.69
CA CYS A 555 50.04 11.96 16.82
C CYS A 555 50.45 13.25 16.07
N THR A 556 49.50 13.94 15.44
CA THR A 556 49.76 15.09 14.56
C THR A 556 48.79 16.21 14.86
N THR A 557 49.26 17.46 14.82
CA THR A 557 48.42 18.64 14.96
C THR A 557 48.57 19.57 13.75
N PRO A 558 47.49 20.25 13.31
CA PRO A 558 46.14 20.21 13.85
C PRO A 558 45.40 18.89 13.57
N SER A 559 44.59 18.43 14.52
CA SER A 559 43.77 17.22 14.39
C SER A 559 42.30 17.54 14.51
N THR A 560 41.50 17.19 13.50
CA THR A 560 40.06 17.41 13.49
C THR A 560 39.33 16.16 13.93
N ILE A 561 38.51 16.31 14.97
CA ILE A 561 37.72 15.25 15.59
C ILE A 561 36.24 15.57 15.41
N ASN A 562 35.48 14.59 14.93
CA ASN A 562 34.04 14.67 14.77
C ASN A 562 33.38 13.93 15.93
N PHE A 563 32.54 14.65 16.68
CA PHE A 563 31.77 14.11 17.78
C PHE A 563 30.36 13.77 17.31
N THR A 564 29.85 12.64 17.77
CA THR A 564 28.46 12.22 17.60
C THR A 564 27.78 12.27 18.97
N ASN A 565 26.71 13.06 19.06
CA ASN A 565 25.85 13.10 20.23
C ASN A 565 24.90 11.91 20.23
N ASN A 566 24.86 11.19 21.35
CA ASN A 566 23.96 10.06 21.60
C ASN A 566 23.04 10.31 22.80
N SER A 567 22.92 11.57 23.24
CA SER A 567 22.14 11.93 24.42
C SER A 567 20.66 11.58 24.26
N ILE A 568 20.04 11.10 25.33
CA ILE A 568 18.61 10.77 25.41
C ILE A 568 17.86 11.96 26.00
N ASN A 569 16.68 12.27 25.47
CA ASN A 569 15.82 13.37 25.93
C ASN A 569 16.47 14.77 25.88
N GLY A 570 17.54 14.94 25.08
CA GLY A 570 18.28 16.19 24.94
C GLY A 570 17.71 17.10 23.84
N SER A 571 17.49 18.37 24.15
CA SER A 571 16.96 19.38 23.22
C SER A 571 17.98 20.47 22.86
N SER A 572 18.95 20.71 23.74
CA SER A 572 20.07 21.61 23.50
C SER A 572 21.34 21.06 24.12
N TYR A 573 22.46 21.44 23.52
CA TYR A 573 23.76 20.86 23.79
C TYR A 573 24.76 21.97 24.00
N TRP A 574 25.63 21.80 24.99
CA TRP A 574 26.78 22.64 25.21
C TRP A 574 28.01 21.77 25.40
N TRP A 575 28.99 21.97 24.54
CA TRP A 575 30.24 21.22 24.51
C TRP A 575 31.37 22.09 25.03
N ASP A 576 32.23 21.51 25.85
CA ASP A 576 33.57 22.01 26.17
C ASP A 576 34.59 20.95 25.72
N PHE A 577 35.48 21.35 24.81
CA PHE A 577 36.47 20.43 24.24
C PHE A 577 37.75 20.31 25.09
N GLY A 578 37.84 21.04 26.20
CA GLY A 578 38.98 20.99 27.13
C GLY A 578 40.19 21.83 26.71
N ASP A 579 40.10 22.55 25.59
CA ASP A 579 41.16 23.43 25.06
C ASP A 579 40.78 24.93 25.08
N GLY A 580 39.65 25.25 25.72
CA GLY A 580 39.08 26.60 25.79
C GLY A 580 38.07 26.93 24.70
N ASN A 581 37.84 26.04 23.73
CA ASN A 581 36.78 26.18 22.73
C ASN A 581 35.52 25.40 23.13
N THR A 582 34.37 25.91 22.68
CA THR A 582 33.04 25.35 22.98
C THR A 582 32.19 25.22 21.72
N SER A 583 31.13 24.41 21.75
CA SER A 583 30.13 24.33 20.68
C SER A 583 28.72 24.14 21.22
N THR A 584 27.72 24.50 20.42
CA THR A 584 26.30 24.20 20.68
C THR A 584 25.65 23.36 19.57
N LEU A 585 26.45 22.86 18.63
CA LEU A 585 25.97 21.99 17.56
C LEU A 585 25.61 20.61 18.12
N VAL A 586 24.63 19.95 17.50
CA VAL A 586 24.25 18.58 17.86
C VAL A 586 25.43 17.62 17.69
N ASN A 587 26.09 17.65 16.52
CA ASN A 587 27.27 16.84 16.22
C ASN A 587 28.41 17.76 15.78
N PRO A 588 29.24 18.28 16.71
CA PRO A 588 30.28 19.24 16.37
C PRO A 588 31.51 18.56 15.74
N SER A 589 32.19 19.31 14.88
CA SER A 589 33.56 19.03 14.44
C SER A 589 34.49 20.02 15.11
N HIS A 590 35.54 19.55 15.78
CA HIS A 590 36.49 20.40 16.51
C HIS A 590 37.94 20.09 16.11
N THR A 591 38.76 21.14 15.99
CA THR A 591 40.17 21.02 15.59
C THR A 591 41.10 21.38 16.73
N TYR A 592 41.79 20.38 17.27
CA TYR A 592 42.85 20.57 18.28
C TYR A 592 44.14 21.03 17.60
N SER A 593 44.60 22.24 17.91
CA SER A 593 45.77 22.87 17.27
C SER A 593 47.10 22.58 17.99
N SER A 594 47.06 22.06 19.21
CA SER A 594 48.23 21.77 20.05
C SER A 594 48.20 20.33 20.55
N ILE A 595 49.37 19.72 20.72
CA ILE A 595 49.48 18.40 21.34
C ILE A 595 49.10 18.53 22.81
N GLY A 596 48.25 17.64 23.31
CA GLY A 596 47.76 17.68 24.67
C GLY A 596 46.75 16.58 24.93
N THR A 597 46.38 16.44 26.20
CA THR A 597 45.31 15.54 26.62
C THR A 597 44.13 16.39 27.06
N TYR A 598 42.96 16.14 26.45
CA TYR A 598 41.79 16.98 26.61
C TYR A 598 40.63 16.20 27.23
N THR A 599 40.01 16.81 28.24
CA THR A 599 38.75 16.33 28.84
C THR A 599 37.59 16.95 28.08
N VAL A 600 36.67 16.13 27.59
CA VAL A 600 35.51 16.60 26.82
C VAL A 600 34.27 16.54 27.71
N THR A 601 33.54 17.65 27.77
CA THR A 601 32.28 17.75 28.52
C THR A 601 31.13 18.02 27.57
N LEU A 602 30.05 17.26 27.73
CA LEU A 602 28.76 17.53 27.10
C LEU A 602 27.73 17.80 28.19
N VAL A 603 27.17 19.00 28.19
CA VAL A 603 25.97 19.34 28.97
C VAL A 603 24.78 19.26 28.04
N THR A 604 23.84 18.38 28.39
CA THR A 604 22.60 18.19 27.62
C THR A 604 21.44 18.71 28.45
N THR A 605 20.64 19.60 27.85
CA THR A 605 19.43 20.15 28.49
C THR A 605 18.20 19.63 27.76
N GLY A 606 17.27 19.04 28.51
CA GLY A 606 16.00 18.52 27.98
C GLY A 606 14.91 19.58 27.94
N ALA A 607 13.80 19.25 27.28
CA ALA A 607 12.59 20.06 27.42
C ALA A 607 12.04 19.96 28.85
N ALA A 608 11.30 20.97 29.32
CA ALA A 608 10.80 21.01 30.71
C ALA A 608 10.01 19.75 31.15
N VAL A 609 9.39 19.05 30.20
CA VAL A 609 8.67 17.77 30.41
C VAL A 609 9.59 16.54 30.49
N CYS A 610 10.82 16.62 29.96
CA CYS A 610 11.79 15.54 29.81
C CYS A 610 12.95 15.57 30.83
N GLY A 611 12.79 16.29 31.94
CA GLY A 611 13.88 16.59 32.86
C GLY A 611 14.74 17.77 32.40
N SER A 612 15.46 18.39 33.33
CA SER A 612 16.07 19.70 33.08
C SER A 612 17.47 19.63 32.49
N ILE A 613 18.36 18.76 32.98
CA ILE A 613 19.77 18.77 32.57
C ILE A 613 20.49 17.47 32.96
N ASP A 614 21.45 17.05 32.15
CA ASP A 614 22.46 16.06 32.51
C ASP A 614 23.83 16.45 31.93
N THR A 615 24.91 15.90 32.48
CA THR A 615 26.28 16.24 32.09
C THR A 615 27.15 15.00 32.05
N LEU A 616 27.77 14.75 30.88
CA LEU A 616 28.79 13.73 30.72
C LEU A 616 30.17 14.39 30.62
N ILE A 617 31.11 13.94 31.46
CA ILE A 617 32.51 14.39 31.45
C ILE A 617 33.38 13.17 31.16
N GLU A 618 34.03 13.16 30.00
CA GLU A 618 35.01 12.14 29.64
C GLU A 618 36.43 12.71 29.85
N THR A 619 37.07 12.28 30.94
CA THR A 619 38.41 12.75 31.32
C THR A 619 39.48 12.15 30.43
N ASN A 620 40.42 12.97 29.95
CA ASN A 620 41.51 12.52 29.06
C ASN A 620 41.00 11.79 27.81
N TYR A 621 39.84 12.20 27.29
CA TYR A 621 39.15 11.52 26.21
C TYR A 621 39.88 11.64 24.87
N ILE A 622 40.47 12.81 24.60
CA ILE A 622 41.28 13.05 23.40
C ILE A 622 42.74 13.16 23.82
N THR A 623 43.61 12.41 23.14
CA THR A 623 45.05 12.30 23.46
C THR A 623 45.97 12.48 22.26
#